data_AF-A0A6B3ERU8-F1
#
_entry.id   AF-A0A6B3ERU8-F1
#
_cell.length_a   1.000
_cell.length_b   1.000
_cell.length_c   1.000
_cell.angle_alpha   90.00
_cell.angle_beta   90.00
_cell.angle_gamma   90.00
#
_symmetry.space_group_name_H-M   'P 1'
#
loop_
_entity.id
_entity.type
_entity.pdbx_description
1 polymer ?
#
loop_
_entity_poly.entity_id
_entity_poly.type
_entity_poly.pdbx_seq_one_letter_code
_entity_poly.pdbx_strand_id
1 'polypeptide(L)'
;LLTHAMGTEEGAGGLFRSASVGAGLSNVLNNLPVYLAGEAAVPDANQDQLLAFLIGTNVGPLVTPWASLATLLWFERCRTAGVRVPLARFVGTGLVL
;
A
#
# COMPACT_ATOMS: atom_id res chain seq x y z
N LEU A 1 -17.36 4.55 2.63
CA LEU A 1 -16.79 4.04 1.35
C LEU A 1 -15.63 3.08 1.59
N LEU A 2 -14.57 3.47 2.31
CA LEU A 2 -13.44 2.58 2.65
C LEU A 2 -13.85 1.35 3.45
N THR A 3 -14.70 1.51 4.46
CA THR A 3 -15.28 0.40 5.23
C THR A 3 -16.02 -0.60 4.35
N HIS A 4 -16.81 -0.11 3.39
CA HIS A 4 -17.45 -0.98 2.40
C HIS A 4 -16.44 -1.64 1.46
N ALA A 5 -15.34 -0.98 1.11
CA ALA A 5 -14.31 -1.53 0.23
C ALA A 5 -13.47 -2.62 0.91
N MET A 6 -13.10 -2.43 2.18
CA MET A 6 -12.38 -3.41 3.00
C MET A 6 -13.25 -4.62 3.34
N GLY A 7 -14.55 -4.40 3.49
CA GLY A 7 -15.49 -5.44 3.90
C GLY A 7 -15.52 -5.63 5.41
N THR A 8 -16.59 -6.25 5.89
CA THR A 8 -16.79 -6.62 7.29
C THR A 8 -16.86 -8.13 7.48
N GLU A 9 -16.55 -8.88 6.43
CA GLU A 9 -16.60 -10.34 6.43
C GLU A 9 -15.47 -10.88 7.31
N GLU A 10 -15.82 -11.82 8.18
CA GLU A 10 -14.85 -12.53 9.02
C GLU A 10 -14.16 -13.65 8.22
N GLY A 11 -12.94 -14.00 8.65
CA GLY A 11 -12.14 -15.06 8.04
C GLY A 11 -11.22 -14.59 6.91
N ALA A 12 -10.47 -15.54 6.34
CA ALA A 12 -9.34 -15.26 5.46
C ALA A 12 -9.70 -14.45 4.20
N GLY A 13 -10.90 -14.64 3.65
CA GLY A 13 -11.37 -13.91 2.48
C GLY A 13 -11.51 -12.39 2.74
N GLY A 14 -12.12 -12.02 3.87
CA GLY A 14 -12.26 -10.63 4.28
C GLY A 14 -10.91 -9.96 4.58
N LEU A 15 -9.99 -10.70 5.22
CA LEU A 15 -8.63 -10.23 5.48
C LEU A 15 -7.86 -9.98 4.17
N PHE A 16 -7.91 -10.94 3.24
CA PHE A 16 -7.22 -10.82 1.96
C PHE A 16 -7.75 -9.66 1.13
N ARG A 17 -9.07 -9.47 1.13
CA ARG A 17 -9.72 -8.32 0.50
C ARG A 17 -9.23 -7.00 1.11
N SER A 18 -9.24 -6.90 2.42
CA SER A 18 -8.78 -5.70 3.14
C SER A 18 -7.33 -5.37 2.82
N ALA A 19 -6.44 -6.36 2.87
CA ALA A 19 -5.03 -6.21 2.50
C ALA A 19 -4.87 -5.78 1.03
N SER A 20 -5.63 -6.36 0.11
CA SER A 20 -5.58 -6.01 -1.32
C SER A 20 -6.02 -4.57 -1.59
N VAL A 21 -7.04 -4.08 -0.87
CA VAL A 21 -7.48 -2.68 -0.97
C VAL A 21 -6.39 -1.75 -0.46
N GLY A 22 -5.78 -2.05 0.70
CA GLY A 22 -4.66 -1.27 1.22
C GLY A 22 -3.47 -1.23 0.25
N ALA A 23 -3.08 -2.37 -0.30
CA ALA A 23 -1.99 -2.47 -1.25
C ALA A 23 -2.24 -1.67 -2.54
N GLY A 24 -3.45 -1.77 -3.10
CA GLY A 24 -3.84 -1.03 -4.30
C GLY A 24 -3.86 0.47 -4.07
N LEU A 25 -4.52 0.92 -3.01
CA LEU A 25 -4.64 2.34 -2.70
C LEU A 25 -3.29 2.98 -2.41
N SER A 26 -2.39 2.30 -1.68
CA SER A 26 -1.06 2.85 -1.39
C SER A 26 -0.22 3.07 -2.64
N ASN A 27 -0.36 2.24 -3.69
CA ASN A 27 0.32 2.48 -4.96
C ASN A 27 -0.22 3.69 -5.73
N VAL A 28 -1.46 4.09 -5.47
CA VAL A 28 -2.06 5.29 -6.07
C VAL A 28 -1.70 6.53 -5.27
N LEU A 29 -1.81 6.48 -3.94
CA LEU A 29 -1.83 7.67 -3.08
C LEU A 29 -0.67 7.83 -2.11
N ASN A 30 0.07 6.75 -1.79
CA ASN A 30 1.07 6.60 -0.70
C ASN A 30 0.55 5.85 0.54
N ASN A 31 1.43 5.10 1.22
CA ASN A 31 1.09 4.26 2.36
C ASN A 31 0.55 5.01 3.59
N LEU A 32 1.16 6.15 3.95
CA LEU A 32 0.77 6.92 5.15
C LEU A 32 -0.66 7.48 5.08
N PRO A 33 -1.04 8.29 4.07
CA PRO A 33 -2.40 8.84 4.01
C PRO A 33 -3.46 7.74 3.85
N VAL A 34 -3.13 6.65 3.16
CA VAL A 34 -4.06 5.51 2.98
C VAL A 34 -4.30 4.80 4.31
N TYR A 35 -3.25 4.50 5.09
CA TYR A 35 -3.40 3.89 6.41
C TYR A 35 -4.26 4.77 7.34
N LEU A 36 -3.93 6.07 7.44
CA LEU A 36 -4.67 7.00 8.30
C LEU A 36 -6.15 7.11 7.91
N ALA A 37 -6.46 7.10 6.61
CA ALA A 37 -7.84 7.09 6.14
C ALA A 37 -8.57 5.78 6.48
N GLY A 38 -7.88 4.64 6.47
CA GLY A 38 -8.42 3.36 6.91
C GLY A 38 -8.68 3.33 8.41
N GLU A 39 -7.69 3.70 9.22
CA GLU A 39 -7.78 3.78 10.68
C GLU A 39 -8.93 4.68 11.14
N ALA A 40 -9.09 5.86 10.53
CA ALA A 40 -10.18 6.78 10.87
C ALA A 40 -11.58 6.28 10.45
N ALA A 41 -11.66 5.33 9.50
CA ALA A 41 -12.92 4.89 8.91
C ALA A 41 -13.41 3.52 9.41
N VAL A 42 -12.53 2.70 10.00
CA VAL A 42 -12.82 1.33 10.43
C VAL A 42 -13.25 1.31 11.90
N PRO A 43 -14.41 0.72 12.23
CA PRO A 43 -14.84 0.54 13.62
C PRO A 43 -13.92 -0.40 14.40
N ASP A 44 -13.82 -0.21 15.73
CA ASP A 44 -13.01 -1.05 16.63
C ASP A 44 -13.34 -2.55 16.53
N ALA A 45 -14.59 -2.89 16.20
CA ALA A 45 -15.03 -4.28 16.02
C ALA A 45 -14.33 -5.01 14.85
N ASN A 46 -13.70 -4.28 13.93
CA ASN A 46 -13.09 -4.82 12.70
C ASN A 46 -11.55 -4.69 12.72
N GLN A 47 -10.96 -4.85 13.91
CA GLN A 47 -9.52 -4.67 14.12
C GLN A 47 -8.67 -5.59 13.24
N ASP A 48 -9.10 -6.83 13.02
CA ASP A 48 -8.36 -7.77 12.16
C ASP A 48 -8.29 -7.30 10.70
N GLN A 49 -9.38 -6.73 10.18
CA GLN A 49 -9.41 -6.13 8.85
C GLN A 49 -8.51 -4.89 8.78
N LEU A 50 -8.45 -4.08 9.84
CA LEU A 50 -7.53 -2.94 9.92
C LEU A 50 -6.06 -3.40 9.94
N LEU A 51 -5.73 -4.48 10.65
CA LEU A 51 -4.39 -5.06 10.64
C LEU A 51 -4.02 -5.64 9.27
N ALA A 52 -4.94 -6.35 8.63
CA ALA A 52 -4.73 -6.84 7.27
C ALA A 52 -4.54 -5.68 6.27
N PHE A 53 -5.32 -4.60 6.42
CA PHE A 53 -5.14 -3.38 5.64
C PHE A 53 -3.77 -2.75 5.87
N LEU A 54 -3.33 -2.62 7.13
CA LEU A 54 -2.01 -2.10 7.49
C LEU A 54 -0.89 -2.91 6.81
N ILE A 55 -0.97 -4.24 6.83
CA ILE A 55 -0.03 -5.11 6.10
C ILE A 55 -0.05 -4.78 4.61
N GLY A 56 -1.25 -4.74 4.01
CA GLY A 56 -1.43 -4.39 2.60
C GLY A 56 -0.82 -3.05 2.24
N THR A 57 -1.06 -2.02 3.06
CA THR A 57 -0.55 -0.66 2.82
C THR A 57 0.98 -0.56 2.90
N ASN A 58 1.67 -1.51 3.52
CA ASN A 58 3.13 -1.52 3.64
C ASN A 58 3.82 -2.52 2.70
N VAL A 59 3.17 -3.62 2.35
CA VAL A 59 3.68 -4.60 1.37
C VAL A 59 3.39 -4.16 -0.06
N GLY A 60 2.22 -3.57 -0.32
CA GLY A 60 1.81 -3.11 -1.65
C GLY A 60 2.71 -2.05 -2.31
N PRO A 61 3.27 -1.05 -1.59
CA PRO A 61 4.10 0.05 -2.11
C PRO A 61 5.40 -0.26 -2.86
N LEU A 62 5.47 -1.36 -3.59
CA LEU A 62 6.60 -1.79 -4.39
C LEU A 62 6.42 -1.49 -5.88
N VAL A 63 5.19 -1.22 -6.34
CA VAL A 63 4.88 -1.07 -7.77
C VAL A 63 5.17 0.35 -8.26
N THR A 64 4.81 1.40 -7.51
CA THR A 64 5.03 2.78 -7.92
C THR A 64 6.03 3.53 -7.04
N PRO A 65 6.89 4.42 -7.60
CA PRO A 65 7.90 5.13 -6.81
C PRO A 65 7.34 6.01 -5.69
N TRP A 66 6.14 6.57 -5.88
CA TRP A 66 5.50 7.46 -4.91
C TRP A 66 4.68 6.73 -3.85
N ALA A 67 4.55 5.41 -3.95
CA ALA A 67 3.76 4.62 -3.02
C ALA A 67 4.29 4.67 -1.57
N SER A 68 5.56 5.00 -1.38
CA SER A 68 6.14 5.30 -0.07
C SER A 68 7.18 6.41 -0.14
N LEU A 69 7.36 7.13 0.96
CA LEU A 69 8.43 8.13 1.08
C LEU A 69 9.81 7.46 0.94
N ALA A 70 9.99 6.26 1.48
CA ALA A 70 11.25 5.54 1.40
C ALA A 70 11.66 5.26 -0.05
N THR A 71 10.70 4.87 -0.90
CA THR A 71 10.94 4.64 -2.33
C THR A 71 11.30 5.94 -3.05
N LEU A 72 10.64 7.06 -2.75
CA LEU A 72 10.98 8.37 -3.29
C LEU A 72 12.39 8.82 -2.91
N LEU A 73 12.75 8.68 -1.63
CA LEU A 73 14.09 9.03 -1.14
C LEU A 73 15.16 8.17 -1.80
N TRP A 74 14.90 6.88 -2.00
CA TRP A 74 15.81 6.00 -2.73
C TRP A 74 15.99 6.45 -4.19
N PHE A 75 14.90 6.74 -4.91
CA PHE A 75 14.96 7.27 -6.28
C PHE A 75 15.74 8.59 -6.34
N GLU A 76 15.52 9.48 -5.37
CA GLU A 76 16.28 10.72 -5.27
C GLU A 76 17.78 10.45 -5.07
N ARG A 77 18.14 9.52 -4.17
CA ARG A 77 19.54 9.15 -3.94
C ARG A 77 20.20 8.57 -5.18
N CYS A 78 19.53 7.69 -5.91
CA CYS A 78 20.02 7.15 -7.19
C CYS A 78 20.30 8.29 -8.18
N ARG A 79 19.37 9.23 -8.32
CA ARG A 79 19.53 10.39 -9.19
C ARG A 79 20.71 11.27 -8.77
N THR A 80 20.88 11.54 -7.48
CA THR A 80 22.03 12.34 -6.98
C THR A 80 23.37 11.63 -7.20
N ALA A 81 23.39 10.30 -7.19
CA ALA A 81 24.57 9.49 -7.46
C ALA A 81 24.81 9.25 -8.98
N GLY A 82 24.00 9.86 -9.86
CA GLY A 82 24.11 9.68 -11.32
C GLY A 82 23.59 8.34 -11.84
N VAL A 83 22.93 7.53 -10.99
CA VAL A 83 22.36 6.23 -11.35
C VAL A 83 20.94 6.43 -11.90
N ARG A 84 20.74 6.08 -13.18
CA ARG A 84 19.41 6.14 -13.81
C ARG A 84 18.67 4.82 -13.62
N VAL A 85 17.50 4.87 -12.97
CA VAL A 85 16.61 3.73 -12.79
C VAL A 85 15.41 3.89 -13.73
N PRO A 86 15.25 3.03 -14.76
CA PRO A 86 14.10 3.09 -15.66
C PRO A 86 12.81 2.77 -14.91
N LEU A 87 11.83 3.66 -14.98
CA LEU A 87 10.55 3.51 -14.28
C LEU A 87 9.81 2.22 -14.67
N ALA A 88 9.77 1.90 -15.97
CA ALA A 88 9.11 0.67 -16.44
C ALA A 88 9.75 -0.60 -15.86
N ARG A 89 11.08 -0.62 -15.68
CA ARG A 89 11.78 -1.73 -15.05
C ARG A 89 11.46 -1.81 -13.56
N PHE A 90 11.40 -0.68 -12.87
CA PHE A 90 11.01 -0.63 -11.46
C PHE A 90 9.58 -1.16 -11.27
N VAL A 91 8.62 -0.64 -12.02
CA VAL A 91 7.22 -1.08 -11.96
C VAL A 91 7.08 -2.56 -12.31
N GLY A 92 7.77 -3.02 -13.35
CA GLY A 92 7.75 -4.43 -13.76
C GLY A 92 8.30 -5.37 -12.68
N THR A 93 9.43 -5.03 -12.07
CA THR A 93 9.98 -5.82 -10.95
C THR A 93 9.07 -5.77 -9.73
N GLY A 94 8.50 -4.60 -9.42
CA GLY A 94 7.60 -4.42 -8.28
C GLY A 94 6.25 -5.15 -8.40
N LEU A 95 5.82 -5.49 -9.63
CA LEU A 95 4.63 -6.32 -9.85
C LEU A 95 4.89 -7.83 -9.65
N VAL A 96 6.16 -8.26 -9.76
CA VAL A 96 6.55 -9.67 -9.64
C VAL A 96 6.84 -10.04 -8.19
N LEU A 97 7.33 -9.07 -7.39
CA LEU A 97 7.59 -9.21 -5.96
C LEU A 97 6.31 -9.01 -5.15
#